data_AF-A0A7S0EQ69-F1
#
_entry.id   AF-A0A7S0EQ69-F1
#
_cell.length_a   1.000
_cell.length_b   1.000
_cell.length_c   1.000
_cell.angle_alpha   90.00
_cell.angle_beta   90.00
_cell.angle_gamma   90.00
#
_symmetry.space_group_name_H-M   'P 1'
#
loop_
_entity.id
_entity.type
_entity.pdbx_description
1 polymer ?
#
loop_
_entity_poly.entity_id
_entity_poly.type
_entity_poly.pdbx_seq_one_letter_code
_entity_poly.pdbx_strand_id
1 'polypeptide(L)'
;MANIAKPCLVEFIGTFFLAFTIGTAAGQGASLAPLAIGSTLMCAIYWGGHMSGANFNPAVSLAVCIRGKLKPVVCGCYMLAQFTASAVAFAAVSTLLPKVGSPAPGAGVEIGAAFVAELVLTFALCHTVLHTATSSAGAGNSYFGLAIGYTVLSGAISVGGVSGGAFNPAVGVLSLLNGLNATTVLQLYFLAPLLGGSLAAGLFHLTHPHETSDGRVDKPAFTDCAIEFVGTFMLCFTISLAAAASNASGLAPVSIGAMLMAQVYAGGPTSGGHYNPAVSLGVLVRARAGGIDFGAAKAAVYMMTQSLAAVAASAAARAVLGSGVGHPEVGGGVETRAAWLAEFLGTLLLVSVVLQVATAPGTKGNSFFGLAIGFTVLSMAVSLGPISGGAFNPAVGLLGTVARGFPFEAASTSLSVYLTACPAAGLVAGLLFPLLTNGGEHASPHEAERTALNVIDDKQEGDEELGR
;
A
#
# COMPACT_ATOMS: atom_id res chain seq x y z
N MET A 1 3.90 21.91 -30.40
CA MET A 1 4.03 21.39 -29.02
C MET A 1 2.62 21.19 -28.48
N ALA A 2 2.30 20.07 -27.85
CA ALA A 2 1.01 19.92 -27.17
C ALA A 2 0.86 21.02 -26.12
N ASN A 3 -0.35 21.57 -25.95
CA ASN A 3 -0.61 22.67 -25.02
C ASN A 3 -0.43 22.19 -23.56
N ILE A 4 0.72 22.47 -22.97
CA ILE A 4 1.09 22.09 -21.59
C ILE A 4 0.34 22.91 -20.52
N ALA A 5 -0.28 24.03 -20.89
CA ALA A 5 -0.93 24.92 -19.95
C ALA A 5 -2.08 24.23 -19.20
N LYS A 6 -2.91 23.44 -19.89
CA LYS A 6 -4.02 22.69 -19.28
C LYS A 6 -3.51 21.69 -18.23
N PRO A 7 -2.57 20.78 -18.55
CA PRO A 7 -1.99 19.88 -17.54
C PRO A 7 -1.35 20.61 -16.36
N CYS A 8 -0.58 21.69 -16.58
CA CYS A 8 0.00 22.48 -15.49
C CYS A 8 -1.05 23.14 -14.59
N LEU A 9 -2.16 23.61 -15.15
CA LEU A 9 -3.26 24.17 -14.36
C LEU A 9 -3.93 23.10 -13.48
N VAL A 10 -4.08 21.88 -13.99
CA VAL A 10 -4.61 20.76 -13.20
C VAL A 10 -3.66 20.43 -12.06
N GLU A 11 -2.35 20.33 -12.34
CA GLU A 11 -1.32 20.13 -11.31
C GLU A 11 -1.35 21.22 -10.23
N PHE A 12 -1.52 22.48 -10.64
CA PHE A 12 -1.68 23.60 -9.72
C PHE A 12 -2.92 23.41 -8.82
N ILE A 13 -4.10 23.15 -9.39
CA ILE A 13 -5.36 23.04 -8.64
C ILE A 13 -5.32 21.85 -7.66
N GLY A 14 -4.85 20.68 -8.10
CA GLY A 14 -4.79 19.51 -7.25
C GLY A 14 -3.79 19.68 -6.10
N THR A 15 -2.59 20.21 -6.36
CA THR A 15 -1.62 20.51 -5.29
C THR A 15 -2.12 21.61 -4.37
N PHE A 16 -2.83 22.62 -4.88
CA PHE A 16 -3.44 23.67 -4.06
C PHE A 16 -4.40 23.07 -3.04
N PHE A 17 -5.36 22.24 -3.47
CA PHE A 17 -6.33 21.64 -2.54
C PHE A 17 -5.70 20.63 -1.58
N LEU A 18 -4.68 19.89 -2.01
CA LEU A 18 -3.90 19.04 -1.12
C LEU A 18 -3.22 19.86 -0.02
N ALA A 19 -2.44 20.87 -0.39
CA ALA A 19 -1.74 21.75 0.55
C ALA A 19 -2.71 22.55 1.44
N PHE A 20 -3.84 22.99 0.88
CA PHE A 20 -4.90 23.67 1.61
C PHE A 20 -5.55 22.76 2.66
N THR A 21 -5.83 21.50 2.31
CA THR A 21 -6.37 20.50 3.25
C THR A 21 -5.39 20.24 4.39
N ILE A 22 -4.09 20.10 4.09
CA ILE A 22 -3.03 19.96 5.10
C ILE A 22 -3.01 21.20 6.01
N GLY A 23 -2.96 22.39 5.40
CA GLY A 23 -2.92 23.66 6.12
C GLY A 23 -4.11 23.86 7.05
N THR A 24 -5.32 23.50 6.62
CA THR A 24 -6.54 23.66 7.42
C THR A 24 -6.75 22.56 8.45
N ALA A 25 -6.66 21.29 8.06
CA ALA A 25 -6.95 20.16 8.95
C ALA A 25 -5.87 19.99 10.02
N ALA A 26 -4.59 20.04 9.64
CA ALA A 26 -3.50 19.95 10.62
C ALA A 26 -3.34 21.25 11.42
N GLY A 27 -3.63 22.42 10.84
CA GLY A 27 -3.59 23.70 11.53
C GLY A 27 -4.55 23.77 12.73
N GLN A 28 -5.69 23.09 12.61
CA GLN A 28 -6.71 22.96 13.67
C GLN A 28 -6.49 21.73 14.58
N GLY A 29 -5.47 20.90 14.33
CA GLY A 29 -5.23 19.68 15.11
C GLY A 29 -6.35 18.64 14.97
N ALA A 30 -7.00 18.56 13.81
CA ALA A 30 -8.09 17.60 13.58
C ALA A 30 -7.59 16.15 13.67
N SER A 31 -8.22 15.33 14.51
CA SER A 31 -7.87 13.90 14.68
C SER A 31 -7.97 13.10 13.38
N LEU A 32 -8.87 13.49 12.48
CA LEU A 32 -9.07 12.89 11.17
C LEU A 32 -8.30 13.58 10.04
N ALA A 33 -7.32 14.45 10.35
CA ALA A 33 -6.50 15.11 9.33
C ALA A 33 -5.86 14.12 8.33
N PRO A 34 -5.29 12.96 8.74
CA PRO A 34 -4.77 11.98 7.79
C PRO A 34 -5.82 11.46 6.79
N LEU A 35 -7.05 11.22 7.26
CA LEU A 35 -8.15 10.78 6.42
C LEU A 35 -8.54 11.86 5.42
N ALA A 36 -8.64 13.12 5.86
CA ALA A 36 -8.94 14.25 4.99
C ALA A 36 -7.85 14.45 3.91
N ILE A 37 -6.57 14.40 4.30
CA ILE A 37 -5.43 14.60 3.37
C ILE A 37 -5.40 13.50 2.31
N GLY A 38 -5.48 12.23 2.71
CA GLY A 38 -5.50 11.11 1.77
C GLY A 38 -6.73 11.10 0.87
N SER A 39 -7.90 11.47 1.42
CA SER A 39 -9.15 11.58 0.64
C SER A 39 -9.10 12.72 -0.37
N THR A 40 -8.56 13.89 0.01
CA THR A 40 -8.36 15.01 -0.93
C THR A 40 -7.45 14.59 -2.07
N LEU A 41 -6.33 13.92 -1.79
CA LEU A 41 -5.44 13.42 -2.84
C LEU A 41 -6.15 12.42 -3.75
N MET A 42 -6.86 11.44 -3.19
CA MET A 42 -7.66 10.48 -3.96
C MET A 42 -8.66 11.18 -4.89
N CYS A 43 -9.47 12.09 -4.35
CA CYS A 43 -10.48 12.82 -5.12
C CYS A 43 -9.83 13.68 -6.22
N ALA A 44 -8.73 14.37 -5.91
CA ALA A 44 -7.99 15.15 -6.89
C ALA A 44 -7.42 14.27 -8.02
N ILE A 45 -6.96 13.05 -7.71
CA ILE A 45 -6.46 12.10 -8.71
C ILE A 45 -7.58 11.64 -9.64
N TYR A 46 -8.75 11.28 -9.10
CA TYR A 46 -9.88 10.90 -9.93
C TYR A 46 -10.40 12.05 -10.80
N TRP A 47 -10.36 13.28 -10.27
CA TRP A 47 -10.74 14.47 -11.00
C TRP A 47 -9.73 14.83 -12.11
N GLY A 48 -8.43 14.86 -11.80
CA GLY A 48 -7.39 15.44 -12.66
C GLY A 48 -6.57 14.42 -13.48
N GLY A 49 -6.62 13.13 -13.15
CA GLY A 49 -5.70 12.12 -13.69
C GLY A 49 -5.74 11.99 -15.21
N HIS A 50 -6.92 12.03 -15.81
CA HIS A 50 -7.10 11.96 -17.26
C HIS A 50 -6.63 13.24 -17.99
N MET A 51 -6.34 14.33 -17.27
CA MET A 51 -5.90 15.60 -17.84
C MET A 51 -4.40 15.85 -17.70
N SER A 52 -3.80 15.55 -16.54
CA SER A 52 -2.36 15.79 -16.29
C SER A 52 -1.57 14.55 -15.90
N GLY A 53 -2.22 13.44 -15.58
CA GLY A 53 -1.62 12.33 -14.83
C GLY A 53 -1.74 12.49 -13.31
N ALA A 54 -2.18 13.65 -12.83
CA ALA A 54 -2.44 13.96 -11.41
C ALA A 54 -1.27 13.64 -10.48
N ASN A 55 -0.08 14.16 -10.79
CA ASN A 55 1.11 13.90 -9.97
C ASN A 55 1.01 14.60 -8.62
N PHE A 56 0.61 15.88 -8.63
CA PHE A 56 0.42 16.80 -7.50
C PHE A 56 1.58 16.87 -6.49
N ASN A 57 2.74 16.34 -6.86
CA ASN A 57 3.89 16.10 -6.02
C ASN A 57 5.17 16.08 -6.89
N PRO A 58 6.18 16.93 -6.60
CA PRO A 58 7.45 16.93 -7.31
C PRO A 58 8.19 15.58 -7.30
N ALA A 59 8.14 14.83 -6.19
CA ALA A 59 8.75 13.50 -6.11
C ALA A 59 8.06 12.49 -7.03
N VAL A 60 6.73 12.54 -7.13
CA VAL A 60 5.96 11.72 -8.07
C VAL A 60 6.25 12.14 -9.51
N SER A 61 6.26 13.45 -9.82
CA SER A 61 6.66 13.96 -11.13
C SER A 61 8.04 13.47 -11.55
N LEU A 62 9.01 13.50 -10.63
CA LEU A 62 10.36 12.99 -10.88
C LEU A 62 10.35 11.47 -11.12
N ALA A 63 9.65 10.70 -10.29
CA ALA A 63 9.56 9.24 -10.43
C ALA A 63 8.97 8.84 -11.79
N VAL A 64 7.86 9.48 -12.21
CA VAL A 64 7.21 9.23 -13.51
C VAL A 64 8.10 9.70 -14.67
N CYS A 65 8.89 10.76 -14.47
CA CYS A 65 9.89 11.23 -15.44
C CYS A 65 11.03 10.21 -15.61
N ILE A 66 11.60 9.70 -14.51
CA ILE A 66 12.63 8.65 -14.54
C ILE A 66 12.06 7.38 -15.18
N ARG A 67 10.80 7.03 -14.89
CA ARG A 67 10.10 5.91 -15.54
C ARG A 67 10.01 6.08 -17.07
N GLY A 68 10.02 7.31 -17.58
CA GLY A 68 9.89 7.62 -19.00
C GLY A 68 8.47 7.89 -19.48
N LYS A 69 7.49 8.08 -18.57
CA LYS A 69 6.12 8.48 -18.92
C LYS A 69 5.84 9.97 -18.81
N LEU A 70 6.80 10.75 -18.30
CA LEU A 70 6.73 12.21 -18.27
C LEU A 70 8.00 12.77 -18.91
N LYS A 71 7.84 13.71 -19.85
CA LYS A 71 9.00 14.37 -20.47
C LYS A 71 9.71 15.27 -19.44
N PRO A 72 11.06 15.35 -19.43
CA PRO A 72 11.78 16.18 -18.45
C PRO A 72 11.34 17.64 -18.38
N VAL A 73 11.09 18.28 -19.53
CA VAL A 73 10.59 19.67 -19.57
C VAL A 73 9.20 19.78 -18.93
N VAL A 74 8.32 18.80 -19.18
CA VAL A 74 6.98 18.78 -18.59
C VAL A 74 7.06 18.55 -17.08
N CYS A 75 7.96 17.67 -16.63
CA CYS A 75 8.26 17.47 -15.22
C CYS A 75 8.66 18.78 -14.53
N GLY A 76 9.57 19.56 -15.13
CA GLY A 76 9.96 20.87 -14.60
C GLY A 76 8.79 21.85 -14.51
N CYS A 77 7.93 21.90 -15.53
CA CYS A 77 6.73 22.74 -15.50
C CYS A 77 5.73 22.31 -14.43
N TYR A 78 5.53 21.01 -14.23
CA TYR A 78 4.68 20.47 -13.17
C TYR A 78 5.20 20.84 -11.79
N MET A 79 6.50 20.66 -11.54
CA MET A 79 7.11 21.03 -10.27
C MET A 79 6.92 22.51 -9.96
N LEU A 80 7.11 23.40 -10.95
CA LEU A 80 6.85 24.82 -10.78
C LEU A 80 5.39 25.10 -10.41
N ALA A 81 4.43 24.48 -11.11
CA ALA A 81 3.01 24.62 -10.80
C ALA A 81 2.65 24.10 -9.39
N GLN A 82 3.26 23.00 -8.97
CA GLN A 82 3.03 22.38 -7.66
C GLN A 82 3.60 23.26 -6.53
N PHE A 83 4.81 23.81 -6.69
CA PHE A 83 5.40 24.73 -5.71
C PHE A 83 4.61 26.03 -5.56
N THR A 84 4.19 26.63 -6.68
CA THR A 84 3.37 27.86 -6.65
C THR A 84 2.00 27.60 -6.02
N ALA A 85 1.38 26.47 -6.32
CA ALA A 85 0.12 26.07 -5.70
C ALA A 85 0.20 25.97 -4.18
N SER A 86 1.27 25.37 -3.64
CA SER A 86 1.44 25.28 -2.19
C SER A 86 1.68 26.64 -1.52
N ALA A 87 2.39 27.56 -2.18
CA ALA A 87 2.56 28.92 -1.67
C ALA A 87 1.23 29.71 -1.65
N VAL A 88 0.42 29.55 -2.70
CA VAL A 88 -0.93 30.16 -2.77
C VAL A 88 -1.87 29.52 -1.73
N ALA A 89 -1.80 28.21 -1.52
CA ALA A 89 -2.55 27.52 -0.47
C ALA A 89 -2.16 28.04 0.92
N PHE A 90 -0.86 28.21 1.22
CA PHE A 90 -0.41 28.81 2.47
C PHE A 90 -1.03 30.20 2.69
N ALA A 91 -0.98 31.08 1.68
CA ALA A 91 -1.56 32.41 1.76
C ALA A 91 -3.08 32.36 2.01
N ALA A 92 -3.80 31.46 1.32
CA ALA A 92 -5.23 31.28 1.50
C ALA A 92 -5.61 30.75 2.90
N VAL A 93 -4.83 29.81 3.46
CA VAL A 93 -5.11 29.31 4.81
C VAL A 93 -4.80 30.38 5.87
N SER A 94 -3.75 31.18 5.68
CA SER A 94 -3.39 32.28 6.59
C SER A 94 -4.46 33.38 6.71
N THR A 95 -5.37 33.52 5.74
CA THR A 95 -6.52 34.43 5.87
C THR A 95 -7.71 33.80 6.59
N LEU A 96 -7.78 32.47 6.65
CA LEU A 96 -8.89 31.72 7.23
C LEU A 96 -8.61 31.31 8.68
N LEU A 97 -7.34 31.01 9.01
CA LEU A 97 -6.95 30.44 10.29
C LEU A 97 -5.75 31.19 10.88
N PRO A 98 -5.68 31.28 12.23
CA PRO A 98 -4.54 31.88 12.91
C PRO A 98 -3.25 31.05 12.80
N LYS A 99 -3.38 29.76 12.44
CA LYS A 99 -2.27 28.82 12.30
C LYS A 99 -2.47 27.99 11.05
N VAL A 100 -1.45 27.96 10.19
CA VAL A 100 -1.37 27.05 9.06
C VAL A 100 -0.70 25.75 9.52
N GLY A 101 -1.34 24.62 9.24
CA GLY A 101 -0.76 23.29 9.41
C GLY A 101 0.38 23.05 8.40
N SER A 102 1.48 22.50 8.87
CA SER A 102 2.62 22.12 8.02
C SER A 102 3.37 20.97 8.65
N PRO A 103 4.02 20.09 7.85
CA PRO A 103 4.94 19.09 8.38
C PRO A 103 6.06 19.74 9.21
N ALA A 104 6.35 19.17 10.37
CA ALA A 104 7.53 19.47 11.16
C ALA A 104 8.00 18.18 11.85
N PRO A 105 9.31 17.97 12.05
CA PRO A 105 9.78 16.83 12.83
C PRO A 105 9.22 16.88 14.25
N GLY A 106 8.90 15.72 14.80
CA GLY A 106 8.40 15.59 16.17
C GLY A 106 9.41 16.13 17.19
N ALA A 107 8.92 16.61 18.33
CA ALA A 107 9.78 17.10 19.39
C ALA A 107 10.73 15.99 19.87
N GLY A 108 12.05 16.26 19.83
CA GLY A 108 13.08 15.29 20.22
C GLY A 108 13.37 14.20 19.18
N VAL A 109 12.73 14.22 18.01
CA VAL A 109 13.03 13.29 16.91
C VAL A 109 14.30 13.74 16.20
N GLU A 110 15.25 12.81 16.03
CA GLU A 110 16.46 13.07 15.26
C GLU A 110 16.15 13.28 13.77
N ILE A 111 16.88 14.21 13.14
CA ILE A 111 16.73 14.49 11.70
C ILE A 111 16.94 13.24 10.85
N GLY A 112 17.88 12.35 11.25
CA GLY A 112 18.10 11.08 10.55
C GLY A 112 16.87 10.16 10.58
N ALA A 113 16.19 10.05 11.73
CA ALA A 113 14.97 9.27 11.87
C ALA A 113 13.83 9.84 11.02
N ALA A 114 13.63 11.16 11.05
CA ALA A 114 12.64 11.84 10.20
C ALA A 114 12.96 11.70 8.71
N PHE A 115 14.24 11.72 8.33
CA PHE A 115 14.69 11.53 6.95
C PHE A 115 14.36 10.13 6.44
N VAL A 116 14.64 9.08 7.24
CA VAL A 116 14.29 7.69 6.87
C VAL A 116 12.78 7.54 6.70
N ALA A 117 11.98 8.13 7.60
CA ALA A 117 10.52 8.10 7.50
C ALA A 117 10.02 8.76 6.19
N GLU A 118 10.49 9.97 5.86
CA GLU A 118 10.12 10.66 4.62
C GLU A 118 10.57 9.90 3.37
N LEU A 119 11.78 9.33 3.37
CA LEU A 119 12.32 8.56 2.26
C LEU A 119 11.49 7.29 2.01
N VAL A 120 11.22 6.50 3.04
CA VAL A 120 10.50 5.21 2.93
C VAL A 120 9.06 5.43 2.51
N LEU A 121 8.36 6.41 3.09
CA LEU A 121 6.95 6.66 2.74
C LEU A 121 6.82 7.31 1.36
N THR A 122 7.76 8.16 0.95
CA THR A 122 7.74 8.67 -0.43
C THR A 122 8.07 7.58 -1.44
N PHE A 123 8.98 6.66 -1.09
CA PHE A 123 9.21 5.46 -1.89
C PHE A 123 7.92 4.65 -2.04
N ALA A 124 7.19 4.39 -0.95
CA ALA A 124 5.92 3.65 -0.99
C ALA A 124 4.88 4.36 -1.87
N LEU A 125 4.77 5.69 -1.76
CA LEU A 125 3.89 6.51 -2.58
C LEU A 125 4.24 6.40 -4.06
N CYS A 126 5.50 6.64 -4.42
CA CYS A 126 5.93 6.59 -5.82
C CYS A 126 5.87 5.16 -6.37
N HIS A 127 6.20 4.14 -5.58
CA HIS A 127 6.02 2.74 -5.97
C HIS A 127 4.55 2.44 -6.29
N THR A 128 3.62 2.89 -5.43
CA THR A 128 2.18 2.77 -5.67
C THR A 128 1.77 3.46 -6.97
N VAL A 129 2.20 4.71 -7.20
CA VAL A 129 1.90 5.44 -8.44
C VAL A 129 2.40 4.70 -9.67
N LEU A 130 3.68 4.30 -9.65
CA LEU A 130 4.34 3.67 -10.80
C LEU A 130 3.66 2.35 -11.20
N HIS A 131 3.23 1.57 -10.22
CA HIS A 131 2.57 0.30 -10.48
C HIS A 131 1.08 0.44 -10.80
N THR A 132 0.35 1.33 -10.12
CA THR A 132 -1.13 1.37 -10.25
C THR A 132 -1.63 2.28 -11.37
N ALA A 133 -0.98 3.44 -11.59
CA ALA A 133 -1.47 4.46 -12.52
C ALA A 133 -0.71 4.47 -13.85
N THR A 134 0.32 3.65 -13.95
CA THR A 134 1.41 3.89 -14.86
C THR A 134 1.77 2.58 -15.58
N SER A 135 1.84 1.45 -14.89
CA SER A 135 2.05 0.13 -15.50
C SER A 135 0.86 -0.34 -16.34
N SER A 136 1.14 -1.05 -17.44
CA SER A 136 0.11 -1.73 -18.23
C SER A 136 -0.54 -2.90 -17.48
N ALA A 137 0.16 -3.51 -16.51
CA ALA A 137 -0.39 -4.57 -15.68
C ALA A 137 -1.53 -4.09 -14.77
N GLY A 138 -1.56 -2.79 -14.45
CA GLY A 138 -2.64 -2.14 -13.72
C GLY A 138 -3.78 -1.59 -14.58
N ALA A 139 -3.72 -1.76 -15.92
CA ALA A 139 -4.72 -1.20 -16.82
C ALA A 139 -6.12 -1.73 -16.53
N GLY A 140 -7.12 -0.84 -16.50
CA GLY A 140 -8.52 -1.18 -16.20
C GLY A 140 -8.87 -1.16 -14.70
N ASN A 141 -7.88 -1.09 -13.80
CA ASN A 141 -8.16 -0.93 -12.37
C ASN A 141 -8.66 0.49 -12.06
N SER A 142 -9.85 0.63 -11.48
CA SER A 142 -10.41 1.93 -11.08
C SER A 142 -9.95 2.40 -9.69
N TYR A 143 -9.21 1.59 -8.92
CA TYR A 143 -8.80 1.90 -7.55
C TYR A 143 -7.40 2.52 -7.40
N PHE A 144 -6.73 2.88 -8.50
CA PHE A 144 -5.40 3.53 -8.45
C PHE A 144 -5.41 4.81 -7.61
N GLY A 145 -6.41 5.69 -7.79
CA GLY A 145 -6.53 6.93 -7.03
C GLY A 145 -6.72 6.68 -5.53
N LEU A 146 -7.54 5.68 -5.18
CA LEU A 146 -7.71 5.23 -3.79
C LEU A 146 -6.38 4.72 -3.23
N ALA A 147 -5.69 3.81 -3.92
CA ALA A 147 -4.40 3.26 -3.48
C ALA A 147 -3.36 4.36 -3.21
N ILE A 148 -3.22 5.32 -4.15
CA ILE A 148 -2.27 6.42 -4.02
C ILE A 148 -2.62 7.34 -2.84
N GLY A 149 -3.88 7.77 -2.74
CA GLY A 149 -4.35 8.63 -1.65
C GLY A 149 -4.21 7.96 -0.28
N TYR A 150 -4.50 6.66 -0.20
CA TYR A 150 -4.45 5.91 1.05
C TYR A 150 -3.03 5.50 1.47
N THR A 151 -2.06 5.48 0.55
CA THR A 151 -0.63 5.44 0.92
C THR A 151 -0.24 6.70 1.70
N VAL A 152 -0.71 7.88 1.28
CA VAL A 152 -0.45 9.15 2.01
C VAL A 152 -1.20 9.17 3.35
N LEU A 153 -2.45 8.73 3.38
CA LEU A 153 -3.21 8.54 4.63
C LEU A 153 -2.43 7.66 5.61
N SER A 154 -1.98 6.50 5.14
CA SER A 154 -1.22 5.56 5.97
C SER A 154 0.04 6.21 6.50
N GLY A 155 0.83 6.86 5.65
CA GLY A 155 2.04 7.58 6.05
C GLY A 155 1.77 8.68 7.06
N ALA A 156 0.72 9.48 6.88
CA ALA A 156 0.36 10.54 7.81
C ALA A 156 -0.01 9.98 9.21
N ILE A 157 -0.67 8.83 9.28
CA ILE A 157 -0.92 8.14 10.56
C ILE A 157 0.36 7.53 11.13
N SER A 158 1.13 6.80 10.32
CA SER A 158 2.23 5.98 10.82
C SER A 158 3.46 6.81 11.18
N VAL A 159 3.80 7.84 10.40
CA VAL A 159 5.03 8.63 10.56
C VAL A 159 4.80 10.12 10.79
N GLY A 160 3.56 10.59 10.83
CA GLY A 160 3.24 12.00 11.08
C GLY A 160 3.85 12.54 12.38
N GLY A 161 3.85 11.74 13.46
CA GLY A 161 4.51 12.10 14.72
C GLY A 161 6.04 12.10 14.67
N VAL A 162 6.64 11.53 13.62
CA VAL A 162 8.10 11.45 13.44
C VAL A 162 8.59 12.62 12.59
N SER A 163 8.11 12.73 11.34
CA SER A 163 8.61 13.72 10.38
C SER A 163 7.62 14.85 10.09
N GLY A 164 6.37 14.76 10.55
CA GLY A 164 5.28 15.62 10.11
C GLY A 164 4.57 15.15 8.83
N GLY A 165 5.13 14.16 8.13
CA GLY A 165 4.52 13.47 7.00
C GLY A 165 4.28 14.33 5.76
N ALA A 166 5.35 14.86 5.15
CA ALA A 166 5.24 15.66 3.93
C ALA A 166 5.07 14.78 2.68
N PHE A 167 5.99 13.83 2.48
CA PHE A 167 6.12 12.93 1.32
C PHE A 167 6.12 13.61 -0.05
N ASN A 168 6.27 14.94 -0.05
CA ASN A 168 5.98 15.81 -1.18
C ASN A 168 6.73 17.14 -1.00
N PRO A 169 7.71 17.46 -1.89
CA PRO A 169 8.42 18.73 -1.80
C PRO A 169 7.54 19.98 -1.93
N ALA A 170 6.41 19.91 -2.63
CA ALA A 170 5.46 21.02 -2.65
C ALA A 170 4.84 21.23 -1.26
N VAL A 171 4.48 20.16 -0.54
CA VAL A 171 4.00 20.27 0.85
C VAL A 171 5.09 20.83 1.77
N GLY A 172 6.37 20.51 1.53
CA GLY A 172 7.50 21.10 2.23
C GLY A 172 7.58 22.63 2.15
N VAL A 173 6.99 23.25 1.13
CA VAL A 173 6.87 24.72 1.02
C VAL A 173 6.00 25.29 2.15
N LEU A 174 4.97 24.57 2.60
CA LEU A 174 4.18 24.99 3.77
C LEU A 174 5.08 25.15 4.99
N SER A 175 5.95 24.18 5.26
CA SER A 175 6.87 24.21 6.40
C SER A 175 7.86 25.37 6.31
N LEU A 176 8.40 25.63 5.11
CA LEU A 176 9.29 26.76 4.88
C LEU A 176 8.61 28.10 5.16
N LEU A 177 7.40 28.30 4.63
CA LEU A 177 6.63 29.52 4.83
C LEU A 177 6.13 29.68 6.27
N ASN A 178 5.95 28.57 6.98
CA ASN A 178 5.61 28.56 8.41
C ASN A 178 6.85 28.74 9.33
N GLY A 179 8.01 29.07 8.77
CA GLY A 179 9.21 29.44 9.52
C GLY A 179 10.09 28.27 9.96
N LEU A 180 9.87 27.05 9.47
CA LEU A 180 10.80 25.95 9.73
C LEU A 180 12.15 26.22 9.06
N ASN A 181 13.24 25.87 9.74
CA ASN A 181 14.60 26.10 9.24
C ASN A 181 14.79 25.52 7.82
N ALA A 182 15.32 26.33 6.90
CA ALA A 182 15.46 25.99 5.49
C ALA A 182 16.33 24.74 5.24
N THR A 183 17.39 24.52 6.03
CA THR A 183 18.23 23.32 5.94
C THR A 183 17.45 22.07 6.32
N THR A 184 16.64 22.14 7.38
CA THR A 184 15.75 21.05 7.79
C THR A 184 14.72 20.74 6.72
N VAL A 185 14.07 21.77 6.15
CA VAL A 185 13.11 21.61 5.06
C VAL A 185 13.77 20.96 3.84
N LEU A 186 14.95 21.43 3.44
CA LEU A 186 15.68 20.89 2.29
C LEU A 186 16.03 19.41 2.49
N GLN A 187 16.52 19.04 3.68
CA GLN A 187 16.90 17.67 4.00
C GLN A 187 15.67 16.75 4.05
N LEU A 188 14.66 17.12 4.83
CA LEU A 188 13.53 16.24 5.13
C LEU A 188 12.46 16.23 4.04
N TYR A 189 12.14 17.39 3.46
CA TYR A 189 10.96 17.52 2.61
C TYR A 189 11.30 17.69 1.13
N PHE A 190 12.56 17.91 0.77
CA PHE A 190 13.01 17.90 -0.63
C PHE A 190 13.89 16.69 -0.92
N LEU A 191 15.03 16.57 -0.24
CA LEU A 191 16.00 15.52 -0.53
C LEU A 191 15.43 14.13 -0.26
N ALA A 192 14.87 13.87 0.93
CA ALA A 192 14.33 12.55 1.25
C ALA A 192 13.20 12.11 0.29
N PRO A 193 12.20 12.95 -0.04
CA PRO A 193 11.15 12.58 -0.99
C PRO A 193 11.67 12.37 -2.42
N LEU A 194 12.54 13.26 -2.92
CA LEU A 194 13.11 13.11 -4.27
C LEU A 194 13.95 11.84 -4.40
N LEU A 195 14.72 11.49 -3.36
CA LEU A 195 15.46 10.23 -3.31
C LEU A 195 14.50 9.02 -3.23
N GLY A 196 13.48 9.06 -2.37
CA GLY A 196 12.48 8.00 -2.26
C GLY A 196 11.77 7.73 -3.60
N GLY A 197 11.35 8.78 -4.30
CA GLY A 197 10.73 8.68 -5.62
C GLY A 197 11.69 8.14 -6.69
N SER A 198 12.95 8.57 -6.66
CA SER A 198 13.98 8.09 -7.59
C SER A 198 14.31 6.61 -7.37
N LEU A 199 14.40 6.16 -6.11
CA LEU A 199 14.61 4.76 -5.75
C LEU A 199 13.43 3.88 -6.20
N ALA A 200 12.19 4.35 -6.05
CA ALA A 200 11.02 3.63 -6.53
C ALA A 200 11.04 3.46 -8.05
N ALA A 201 11.42 4.51 -8.80
CA ALA A 201 11.57 4.44 -10.25
C ALA A 201 12.70 3.50 -10.69
N GLY A 202 13.85 3.54 -9.98
CA GLY A 202 14.95 2.60 -10.21
C GLY A 202 14.55 1.15 -9.99
N LEU A 203 13.84 0.85 -8.90
CA LEU A 203 13.31 -0.49 -8.66
C LEU A 203 12.32 -0.91 -9.75
N PHE A 204 11.45 0.00 -10.20
CA PHE A 204 10.51 -0.28 -11.29
C PHE A 204 11.26 -0.68 -12.57
N HIS A 205 12.32 0.05 -12.94
CA HIS A 205 13.17 -0.29 -14.09
C HIS A 205 13.81 -1.66 -13.97
N LEU A 206 14.31 -2.02 -12.78
CA LEU A 206 14.93 -3.32 -12.53
C LEU A 206 13.94 -4.49 -12.60
N THR A 207 12.69 -4.27 -12.16
CA THR A 207 11.67 -5.32 -12.04
C THR A 207 10.77 -5.44 -13.26
N HIS A 208 10.60 -4.35 -14.03
CA HIS A 208 9.74 -4.26 -15.21
C HIS A 208 10.52 -3.81 -16.47
N PRO A 209 11.66 -4.44 -16.81
CA PRO A 209 12.41 -4.07 -18.01
C PRO A 209 11.58 -4.23 -19.28
N HIS A 210 10.62 -5.17 -19.32
CA HIS A 210 9.67 -5.34 -20.42
C HIS A 210 8.77 -4.11 -20.67
N GLU A 211 8.54 -3.26 -19.66
CA GLU A 211 7.73 -2.05 -19.81
C GLU A 211 8.55 -0.78 -20.07
N THR A 212 9.86 -0.83 -19.82
CA THR A 212 10.75 0.34 -19.86
C THR A 212 11.72 0.27 -21.03
N SER A 213 12.02 -0.92 -21.52
CA SER A 213 12.68 -1.18 -22.80
C SER A 213 11.66 -1.23 -23.95
N ASP A 214 12.13 -1.48 -25.17
CA ASP A 214 11.30 -1.69 -26.36
C ASP A 214 10.49 -3.01 -26.36
N GLY A 215 10.20 -3.55 -25.16
CA GLY A 215 9.42 -4.77 -24.96
C GLY A 215 10.20 -6.06 -25.18
N ARG A 216 11.51 -5.99 -25.43
CA ARG A 216 12.34 -7.16 -25.82
C ARG A 216 12.97 -7.91 -24.65
N VAL A 217 12.85 -7.40 -23.43
CA VAL A 217 13.47 -7.99 -22.23
C VAL A 217 12.40 -8.63 -21.37
N ASP A 218 12.48 -9.94 -21.16
CA ASP A 218 11.54 -10.68 -20.32
C ASP A 218 11.57 -10.22 -18.85
N LYS A 219 10.51 -10.55 -18.11
CA LYS A 219 10.42 -10.34 -16.66
C LYS A 219 11.55 -11.09 -15.94
N PRO A 220 12.41 -10.42 -15.17
CA PRO A 220 13.48 -11.08 -14.41
C PRO A 220 12.94 -12.07 -13.36
N ALA A 221 13.67 -13.17 -13.14
CA ALA A 221 13.26 -14.20 -12.18
C ALA A 221 13.14 -13.69 -10.73
N PHE A 222 13.92 -12.67 -10.35
CA PHE A 222 13.89 -12.10 -9.00
C PHE A 222 12.73 -11.13 -8.77
N THR A 223 12.00 -10.71 -9.83
CA THR A 223 10.97 -9.66 -9.75
C THR A 223 9.91 -9.99 -8.70
N ASP A 224 9.42 -11.23 -8.69
CA ASP A 224 8.40 -11.67 -7.72
C ASP A 224 8.89 -11.48 -6.29
N CYS A 225 10.11 -11.92 -5.98
CA CYS A 225 10.71 -11.77 -4.66
C CYS A 225 10.93 -10.30 -4.29
N ALA A 226 11.35 -9.45 -5.24
CA ALA A 226 11.54 -8.02 -4.98
C ALA A 226 10.21 -7.34 -4.60
N ILE A 227 9.12 -7.67 -5.31
CA ILE A 227 7.80 -7.13 -5.04
C ILE A 227 7.23 -7.69 -3.72
N GLU A 228 7.37 -8.99 -3.45
CA GLU A 228 6.99 -9.60 -2.17
C GLU A 228 7.76 -9.00 -0.99
N PHE A 229 9.05 -8.71 -1.18
CA PHE A 229 9.87 -8.04 -0.17
C PHE A 229 9.38 -6.63 0.09
N VAL A 230 9.18 -5.81 -0.95
CA VAL A 230 8.74 -4.41 -0.81
C VAL A 230 7.37 -4.32 -0.15
N GLY A 231 6.38 -5.08 -0.62
CA GLY A 231 5.03 -5.00 -0.05
C GLY A 231 4.99 -5.44 1.40
N THR A 232 5.71 -6.52 1.76
CA THR A 232 5.81 -6.97 3.15
C THR A 232 6.58 -5.99 4.02
N PHE A 233 7.67 -5.42 3.50
CA PHE A 233 8.44 -4.39 4.20
C PHE A 233 7.56 -3.17 4.51
N MET A 234 6.81 -2.67 3.52
CA MET A 234 5.95 -1.49 3.71
C MET A 234 4.84 -1.76 4.72
N LEU A 235 4.17 -2.92 4.63
CA LEU A 235 3.19 -3.36 5.62
C LEU A 235 3.80 -3.39 7.03
N CYS A 236 4.92 -4.06 7.20
CA CYS A 236 5.59 -4.27 8.49
C CYS A 236 6.14 -2.96 9.07
N PHE A 237 6.67 -2.07 8.23
CA PHE A 237 7.17 -0.75 8.62
C PHE A 237 6.02 0.14 9.08
N THR A 238 4.90 0.12 8.35
CA THR A 238 3.66 0.83 8.75
C THR A 238 3.13 0.32 10.08
N ILE A 239 3.03 -1.00 10.29
CA ILE A 239 2.60 -1.57 11.58
C ILE A 239 3.51 -1.09 12.70
N SER A 240 4.83 -1.17 12.48
CA SER A 240 5.85 -0.83 13.46
C SER A 240 5.78 0.63 13.94
N LEU A 241 5.41 1.56 13.06
CA LEU A 241 5.33 2.98 13.41
C LEU A 241 3.91 3.42 13.80
N ALA A 242 2.87 2.84 13.19
CA ALA A 242 1.48 3.16 13.51
C ALA A 242 1.02 2.58 14.85
N ALA A 243 1.49 1.38 15.21
CA ALA A 243 1.14 0.72 16.47
C ALA A 243 2.14 1.01 17.60
N ALA A 244 3.12 1.90 17.38
CA ALA A 244 4.06 2.31 18.40
C ALA A 244 3.34 3.00 19.57
N ALA A 245 3.82 2.78 20.80
CA ALA A 245 3.23 3.42 21.98
C ALA A 245 3.30 4.96 21.93
N SER A 246 4.32 5.51 21.28
CA SER A 246 4.45 6.94 21.00
C SER A 246 3.44 7.48 19.99
N ASN A 247 2.68 6.61 19.32
CA ASN A 247 1.73 6.92 18.25
C ASN A 247 0.33 6.34 18.51
N ALA A 248 -0.19 6.53 19.72
CA ALA A 248 -1.49 6.01 20.16
C ALA A 248 -2.69 6.80 19.57
N SER A 249 -2.83 6.83 18.24
CA SER A 249 -3.89 7.57 17.52
C SER A 249 -5.24 6.84 17.45
N GLY A 250 -5.30 5.55 17.81
CA GLY A 250 -6.46 4.68 17.56
C GLY A 250 -6.70 4.36 16.07
N LEU A 251 -6.01 5.05 15.15
CA LEU A 251 -6.14 4.90 13.71
C LEU A 251 -5.13 3.90 13.12
N ALA A 252 -4.33 3.23 13.95
CA ALA A 252 -3.34 2.26 13.48
C ALA A 252 -3.95 1.18 12.56
N PRO A 253 -5.10 0.55 12.87
CA PRO A 253 -5.76 -0.39 11.96
C PRO A 253 -6.11 0.20 10.59
N VAL A 254 -6.50 1.49 10.56
CA VAL A 254 -6.79 2.20 9.30
C VAL A 254 -5.52 2.34 8.46
N SER A 255 -4.42 2.75 9.08
CA SER A 255 -3.13 2.87 8.40
C SER A 255 -2.62 1.53 7.84
N ILE A 256 -2.71 0.47 8.64
CA ILE A 256 -2.24 -0.87 8.29
C ILE A 256 -3.04 -1.44 7.12
N GLY A 257 -4.38 -1.36 7.19
CA GLY A 257 -5.24 -1.82 6.10
C GLY A 257 -5.07 -1.00 4.82
N ALA A 258 -4.90 0.33 4.96
CA ALA A 258 -4.65 1.24 3.84
C ALA A 258 -3.33 0.94 3.12
N MET A 259 -2.24 0.73 3.86
CA MET A 259 -0.95 0.36 3.27
C MET A 259 -1.02 -0.99 2.59
N LEU A 260 -1.61 -2.02 3.24
CA LEU A 260 -1.77 -3.33 2.62
C LEU A 260 -2.56 -3.24 1.31
N MET A 261 -3.70 -2.55 1.31
CA MET A 261 -4.50 -2.32 0.11
C MET A 261 -3.67 -1.69 -1.01
N ALA A 262 -2.93 -0.63 -0.71
CA ALA A 262 -2.12 0.08 -1.69
C ALA A 262 -1.02 -0.82 -2.28
N GLN A 263 -0.32 -1.59 -1.45
CA GLN A 263 0.71 -2.51 -1.91
C GLN A 263 0.13 -3.68 -2.70
N VAL A 264 -1.05 -4.21 -2.33
CA VAL A 264 -1.73 -5.25 -3.12
C VAL A 264 -2.11 -4.74 -4.50
N TYR A 265 -2.60 -3.49 -4.62
CA TYR A 265 -2.83 -2.89 -5.92
C TYR A 265 -1.54 -2.66 -6.72
N ALA A 266 -0.43 -2.33 -6.05
CA ALA A 266 0.85 -2.10 -6.70
C ALA A 266 1.51 -3.40 -7.19
N GLY A 267 1.67 -4.40 -6.33
CA GLY A 267 2.43 -5.60 -6.64
C GLY A 267 1.61 -6.83 -6.98
N GLY A 268 0.30 -6.83 -6.74
CA GLY A 268 -0.61 -7.95 -7.05
C GLY A 268 -0.51 -8.44 -8.49
N PRO A 269 -0.63 -7.57 -9.51
CA PRO A 269 -0.47 -7.95 -10.92
C PRO A 269 0.92 -8.52 -11.26
N THR A 270 1.93 -8.21 -10.45
CA THR A 270 3.31 -8.63 -10.70
C THR A 270 3.65 -9.94 -10.00
N SER A 271 3.48 -10.04 -8.67
CA SER A 271 3.91 -11.20 -7.86
C SER A 271 2.76 -12.04 -7.31
N GLY A 272 1.51 -11.58 -7.43
CA GLY A 272 0.36 -12.10 -6.70
C GLY A 272 0.07 -11.34 -5.39
N GLY A 273 1.01 -10.51 -4.91
CA GLY A 273 0.82 -9.62 -3.77
C GLY A 273 0.47 -10.35 -2.47
N HIS A 274 1.15 -11.46 -2.16
CA HIS A 274 0.80 -12.29 -1.01
C HIS A 274 1.12 -11.61 0.32
N TYR A 275 2.34 -11.06 0.43
CA TYR A 275 2.89 -10.31 1.57
C TYR A 275 2.73 -10.97 2.96
N ASN A 276 2.42 -12.27 2.98
CA ASN A 276 2.01 -13.01 4.15
C ASN A 276 2.30 -14.50 3.95
N PRO A 277 3.15 -15.13 4.79
CA PRO A 277 3.43 -16.55 4.68
C PRO A 277 2.18 -17.45 4.78
N ALA A 278 1.16 -17.07 5.56
CA ALA A 278 -0.09 -17.82 5.63
C ALA A 278 -0.91 -17.73 4.33
N VAL A 279 -0.88 -16.58 3.64
CA VAL A 279 -1.48 -16.42 2.30
C VAL A 279 -0.73 -17.29 1.29
N SER A 280 0.60 -17.25 1.28
CA SER A 280 1.42 -18.12 0.42
C SER A 280 1.12 -19.60 0.64
N LEU A 281 0.90 -20.01 1.89
CA LEU A 281 0.51 -21.39 2.22
C LEU A 281 -0.91 -21.71 1.71
N GLY A 282 -1.86 -20.81 1.90
CA GLY A 282 -3.23 -20.98 1.40
C GLY A 282 -3.28 -21.10 -0.12
N VAL A 283 -2.51 -20.27 -0.85
CA VAL A 283 -2.40 -20.34 -2.32
C VAL A 283 -1.73 -21.65 -2.75
N LEU A 284 -0.68 -22.12 -2.06
CA LEU A 284 -0.05 -23.42 -2.33
C LEU A 284 -1.05 -24.58 -2.18
N VAL A 285 -1.87 -24.57 -1.14
CA VAL A 285 -2.88 -25.60 -0.91
C VAL A 285 -3.98 -25.52 -1.97
N ARG A 286 -4.47 -24.30 -2.26
CA ARG A 286 -5.47 -24.03 -3.31
C ARG A 286 -4.97 -24.40 -4.71
N ALA A 287 -3.68 -24.26 -4.99
CA ALA A 287 -3.09 -24.63 -6.28
C ALA A 287 -3.18 -26.15 -6.55
N ARG A 288 -3.34 -26.99 -5.52
CA ARG A 288 -3.55 -28.44 -5.69
C ARG A 288 -4.90 -28.79 -6.33
N ALA A 289 -5.88 -27.88 -6.27
CA ALA A 289 -7.15 -28.02 -6.98
C ALA A 289 -7.03 -27.70 -8.48
N GLY A 290 -5.89 -27.16 -8.93
CA GLY A 290 -5.66 -26.75 -10.32
C GLY A 290 -5.92 -25.26 -10.56
N GLY A 291 -5.70 -24.83 -11.81
CA GLY A 291 -5.98 -23.45 -12.25
C GLY A 291 -4.93 -22.39 -11.88
N ILE A 292 -3.91 -22.72 -11.08
CA ILE A 292 -2.82 -21.81 -10.70
C ILE A 292 -1.47 -22.53 -10.70
N ASP A 293 -0.48 -21.88 -11.30
CA ASP A 293 0.92 -22.30 -11.22
C ASP A 293 1.60 -21.69 -9.98
N PHE A 294 1.47 -22.38 -8.84
CA PHE A 294 2.13 -22.00 -7.59
C PHE A 294 2.60 -23.22 -6.79
N GLY A 295 3.84 -23.65 -7.05
CA GLY A 295 4.45 -24.83 -6.42
C GLY A 295 5.12 -24.56 -5.06
N ALA A 296 5.46 -25.66 -4.36
CA ALA A 296 6.04 -25.61 -3.02
C ALA A 296 7.37 -24.84 -2.93
N ALA A 297 8.22 -24.92 -3.98
CA ALA A 297 9.48 -24.18 -4.02
C ALA A 297 9.25 -22.67 -4.06
N LYS A 298 8.32 -22.19 -4.90
CA LYS A 298 7.95 -20.76 -4.98
C LYS A 298 7.33 -20.29 -3.68
N ALA A 299 6.46 -21.10 -3.08
CA ALA A 299 5.87 -20.82 -1.77
C ALA A 299 6.94 -20.64 -0.69
N ALA A 300 7.92 -21.54 -0.61
CA ALA A 300 9.02 -21.46 0.35
C ALA A 300 9.85 -20.18 0.16
N VAL A 301 10.19 -19.85 -1.09
CA VAL A 301 10.91 -18.60 -1.42
C VAL A 301 10.10 -17.38 -0.96
N TYR A 302 8.81 -17.31 -1.27
CA TYR A 302 7.95 -16.20 -0.84
C TYR A 302 7.92 -16.07 0.69
N MET A 303 7.71 -17.16 1.42
CA MET A 303 7.65 -17.15 2.88
C MET A 303 8.98 -16.66 3.51
N MET A 304 10.11 -17.08 2.95
CA MET A 304 11.43 -16.60 3.39
C MET A 304 11.62 -15.11 3.08
N THR A 305 11.31 -14.69 1.86
CA THR A 305 11.41 -13.29 1.43
C THR A 305 10.55 -12.37 2.29
N GLN A 306 9.30 -12.75 2.56
CA GLN A 306 8.37 -12.00 3.39
C GLN A 306 8.88 -11.91 4.85
N SER A 307 9.43 -13.00 5.39
CA SER A 307 10.01 -13.01 6.74
C SER A 307 11.25 -12.10 6.85
N LEU A 308 12.13 -12.13 5.85
CA LEU A 308 13.29 -11.23 5.78
C LEU A 308 12.89 -9.75 5.67
N ALA A 309 11.84 -9.47 4.88
CA ALA A 309 11.28 -8.13 4.75
C ALA A 309 10.72 -7.59 6.07
N ALA A 310 10.03 -8.43 6.85
CA ALA A 310 9.52 -8.05 8.16
C ALA A 310 10.64 -7.73 9.15
N VAL A 311 11.70 -8.53 9.17
CA VAL A 311 12.90 -8.26 9.99
C VAL A 311 13.56 -6.95 9.59
N ALA A 312 13.75 -6.71 8.29
CA ALA A 312 14.32 -5.46 7.77
C ALA A 312 13.44 -4.25 8.11
N ALA A 313 12.12 -4.37 7.99
CA ALA A 313 11.17 -3.32 8.32
C ALA A 313 11.18 -2.96 9.81
N SER A 314 11.21 -3.97 10.69
CA SER A 314 11.31 -3.74 12.13
C SER A 314 12.64 -3.09 12.51
N ALA A 315 13.76 -3.50 11.89
CA ALA A 315 15.06 -2.87 12.10
C ALA A 315 15.08 -1.40 11.64
N ALA A 316 14.49 -1.11 10.48
CA ALA A 316 14.31 0.26 9.99
C ALA A 316 13.43 1.09 10.92
N ALA A 317 12.32 0.54 11.41
CA ALA A 317 11.45 1.21 12.38
C ALA A 317 12.16 1.46 13.72
N ARG A 318 13.02 0.53 14.16
CA ARG A 318 13.86 0.69 15.36
C ARG A 318 14.90 1.80 15.19
N ALA A 319 15.45 1.97 13.98
CA ALA A 319 16.30 3.12 13.68
C ALA A 319 15.54 4.46 13.72
N VAL A 320 14.21 4.44 13.58
CA VAL A 320 13.35 5.63 13.64
C VAL A 320 12.85 5.92 15.05
N LEU A 321 12.40 4.90 15.81
CA LEU A 321 11.74 5.07 17.12
C LEU A 321 12.57 4.57 18.31
N GLY A 322 13.78 4.06 18.09
CA GLY A 322 14.54 3.37 19.13
C GLY A 322 13.82 2.09 19.58
N SER A 323 13.77 1.82 20.88
CA SER A 323 13.09 0.64 21.44
C SER A 323 11.56 0.71 21.41
N GLY A 324 10.96 1.86 21.05
CA GLY A 324 9.51 2.09 21.06
C GLY A 324 8.74 1.53 19.85
N VAL A 325 9.28 0.53 19.16
CA VAL A 325 8.68 -0.03 17.95
C VAL A 325 7.40 -0.81 18.27
N GLY A 326 6.32 -0.49 17.56
CA GLY A 326 5.06 -1.24 17.65
C GLY A 326 5.19 -2.66 17.10
N HIS A 327 4.53 -3.62 17.74
CA HIS A 327 4.45 -4.99 17.26
C HIS A 327 3.19 -5.66 17.81
N PRO A 328 2.64 -6.69 17.14
CA PRO A 328 1.53 -7.45 17.68
C PRO A 328 1.94 -8.14 18.98
N GLU A 329 1.12 -8.03 20.02
CA GLU A 329 1.31 -8.71 21.29
C GLU A 329 -0.02 -9.19 21.86
N VAL A 330 -0.02 -10.41 22.41
CA VAL A 330 -1.20 -10.96 23.10
C VAL A 330 -1.58 -10.04 24.26
N GLY A 331 -2.86 -9.71 24.35
CA GLY A 331 -3.37 -8.77 25.36
C GLY A 331 -3.07 -9.24 26.79
N GLY A 332 -2.74 -8.29 27.67
CA GLY A 332 -2.48 -8.59 29.08
C GLY A 332 -3.70 -9.27 29.73
N GLY A 333 -3.48 -10.43 30.37
CA GLY A 333 -4.55 -11.22 30.99
C GLY A 333 -5.40 -12.04 30.02
N VAL A 334 -5.13 -12.00 28.72
CA VAL A 334 -5.79 -12.85 27.73
C VAL A 334 -5.19 -14.26 27.76
N GLU A 335 -6.05 -15.27 27.79
CA GLU A 335 -5.60 -16.65 27.72
C GLU A 335 -5.04 -16.98 26.33
N THR A 336 -3.93 -17.73 26.28
CA THR A 336 -3.27 -18.13 25.02
C THR A 336 -4.24 -18.79 24.03
N ARG A 337 -5.21 -19.57 24.51
CA ARG A 337 -6.23 -20.21 23.65
C ARG A 337 -7.15 -19.20 22.95
N ALA A 338 -7.52 -18.13 23.64
CA ALA A 338 -8.36 -17.07 23.08
C ALA A 338 -7.58 -16.25 22.05
N ALA A 339 -6.32 -15.93 22.34
CA ALA A 339 -5.43 -15.27 21.39
C ALA A 339 -5.16 -16.13 20.14
N TRP A 340 -4.93 -17.42 20.32
CA TRP A 340 -4.76 -18.36 19.22
C TRP A 340 -5.99 -18.43 18.33
N LEU A 341 -7.19 -18.54 18.93
CA LEU A 341 -8.44 -18.55 18.18
C LEU A 341 -8.66 -17.23 17.42
N ALA A 342 -8.36 -16.09 18.04
CA ALA A 342 -8.46 -14.78 17.39
C ALA A 342 -7.54 -14.67 16.17
N GLU A 343 -6.26 -15.07 16.28
CA GLU A 343 -5.33 -15.08 15.15
C GLU A 343 -5.73 -16.07 14.06
N PHE A 344 -6.22 -17.25 14.46
CA PHE A 344 -6.73 -18.25 13.53
C PHE A 344 -7.92 -17.70 12.74
N LEU A 345 -8.94 -17.14 13.40
CA LEU A 345 -10.14 -16.61 12.74
C LEU A 345 -9.84 -15.40 11.85
N GLY A 346 -9.02 -14.46 12.33
CA GLY A 346 -8.64 -13.29 11.55
C GLY A 346 -7.81 -13.66 10.31
N THR A 347 -6.85 -14.59 10.47
CA THR A 347 -6.08 -15.10 9.32
C THR A 347 -6.95 -15.93 8.37
N LEU A 348 -7.88 -16.73 8.90
CA LEU A 348 -8.78 -17.54 8.09
C LEU A 348 -9.62 -16.65 7.19
N LEU A 349 -10.22 -15.59 7.74
CA LEU A 349 -10.98 -14.62 6.95
C LEU A 349 -10.09 -13.93 5.91
N LEU A 350 -8.89 -13.47 6.30
CA LEU A 350 -7.94 -12.84 5.37
C LEU A 350 -7.57 -13.76 4.20
N VAL A 351 -7.14 -14.99 4.47
CA VAL A 351 -6.70 -15.93 3.43
C VAL A 351 -7.90 -16.35 2.58
N SER A 352 -9.08 -16.60 3.17
CA SER A 352 -10.30 -16.88 2.40
C SER A 352 -10.68 -15.73 1.47
N VAL A 353 -10.60 -14.47 1.94
CA VAL A 353 -10.84 -13.30 1.08
C VAL A 353 -9.82 -13.26 -0.05
N VAL A 354 -8.52 -13.40 0.24
CA VAL A 354 -7.46 -13.41 -0.80
C VAL A 354 -7.75 -14.48 -1.86
N LEU A 355 -8.05 -15.71 -1.44
CA LEU A 355 -8.33 -16.80 -2.38
C LEU A 355 -9.56 -16.48 -3.24
N GLN A 356 -10.65 -15.99 -2.65
CA GLN A 356 -11.86 -15.68 -3.42
C GLN A 356 -11.68 -14.49 -4.38
N VAL A 357 -11.03 -13.41 -3.95
CA VAL A 357 -10.94 -12.18 -4.78
C VAL A 357 -9.76 -12.18 -5.75
N ALA A 358 -8.68 -12.92 -5.48
CA ALA A 358 -7.50 -12.92 -6.32
C ALA A 358 -7.36 -14.18 -7.18
N THR A 359 -8.00 -15.28 -6.78
CA THR A 359 -7.73 -16.59 -7.38
C THR A 359 -8.97 -17.33 -7.89
N ALA A 360 -10.18 -16.92 -7.52
CA ALA A 360 -11.39 -17.58 -8.01
C ALA A 360 -11.63 -17.26 -9.50
N PRO A 361 -12.01 -18.25 -10.33
CA PRO A 361 -12.33 -18.01 -11.74
C PRO A 361 -13.44 -16.96 -11.93
N GLY A 362 -14.46 -16.98 -11.07
CA GLY A 362 -15.60 -16.07 -11.12
C GLY A 362 -15.29 -14.62 -10.78
N THR A 363 -14.08 -14.32 -10.27
CA THR A 363 -13.64 -12.95 -9.96
C THR A 363 -12.55 -12.47 -10.91
N LYS A 364 -12.25 -13.19 -11.99
CA LYS A 364 -11.24 -12.78 -12.97
C LYS A 364 -11.54 -11.37 -13.51
N GLY A 365 -10.56 -10.46 -13.42
CA GLY A 365 -10.68 -9.08 -13.89
C GLY A 365 -11.43 -8.13 -12.94
N ASN A 366 -11.78 -8.56 -11.73
CA ASN A 366 -12.34 -7.65 -10.73
C ASN A 366 -11.29 -6.59 -10.32
N SER A 367 -11.78 -5.41 -9.91
CA SER A 367 -10.92 -4.33 -9.41
C SER A 367 -10.96 -4.19 -7.88
N PHE A 368 -11.84 -4.90 -7.17
CA PHE A 368 -12.04 -4.74 -5.72
C PHE A 368 -11.11 -5.60 -4.84
N PHE A 369 -10.26 -6.45 -5.42
CA PHE A 369 -9.38 -7.36 -4.70
C PHE A 369 -8.55 -6.68 -3.60
N GLY A 370 -7.82 -5.62 -3.93
CA GLY A 370 -6.97 -4.89 -2.98
C GLY A 370 -7.79 -4.25 -1.87
N LEU A 371 -8.94 -3.65 -2.22
CA LEU A 371 -9.88 -3.08 -1.26
C LEU A 371 -10.37 -4.14 -0.26
N ALA A 372 -10.86 -5.28 -0.74
CA ALA A 372 -11.37 -6.35 0.11
C ALA A 372 -10.28 -6.91 1.06
N ILE A 373 -9.07 -7.11 0.56
CA ILE A 373 -7.93 -7.62 1.35
C ILE A 373 -7.53 -6.63 2.44
N GLY A 374 -7.33 -5.35 2.10
CA GLY A 374 -6.93 -4.33 3.06
C GLY A 374 -7.99 -4.05 4.12
N PHE A 375 -9.27 -3.97 3.73
CA PHE A 375 -10.37 -3.77 4.67
C PHE A 375 -10.62 -4.99 5.57
N THR A 376 -10.28 -6.20 5.12
CA THR A 376 -10.31 -7.39 5.98
C THR A 376 -9.31 -7.25 7.13
N VAL A 377 -8.07 -6.84 6.83
CA VAL A 377 -7.07 -6.60 7.88
C VAL A 377 -7.48 -5.45 8.80
N LEU A 378 -8.01 -4.36 8.26
CA LEU A 378 -8.56 -3.26 9.06
C LEU A 378 -9.64 -3.76 10.03
N SER A 379 -10.63 -4.50 9.53
CA SER A 379 -11.74 -5.02 10.33
C SER A 379 -11.27 -5.96 11.43
N MET A 380 -10.38 -6.90 11.11
CA MET A 380 -9.85 -7.87 12.07
C MET A 380 -8.90 -7.20 13.07
N ALA A 381 -8.09 -6.22 12.66
CA ALA A 381 -7.21 -5.49 13.58
C ALA A 381 -8.01 -4.67 14.60
N VAL A 382 -9.12 -4.05 14.21
CA VAL A 382 -10.03 -3.38 15.16
C VAL A 382 -10.70 -4.39 16.10
N SER A 383 -11.18 -5.52 15.56
CA SER A 383 -12.05 -6.44 16.31
C SER A 383 -11.27 -7.41 17.21
N LEU A 384 -10.14 -7.93 16.73
CA LEU A 384 -9.36 -9.01 17.35
C LEU A 384 -7.97 -8.56 17.81
N GLY A 385 -7.52 -7.37 17.40
CA GLY A 385 -6.27 -6.76 17.85
C GLY A 385 -6.16 -6.64 19.37
N PRO A 386 -7.19 -6.17 20.11
CA PRO A 386 -7.14 -6.11 21.58
C PRO A 386 -6.97 -7.48 22.28
N ILE A 387 -7.30 -8.58 21.60
CA ILE A 387 -7.20 -9.94 22.14
C ILE A 387 -5.82 -10.52 21.85
N SER A 388 -5.38 -10.44 20.60
CA SER A 388 -4.24 -11.19 20.09
C SER A 388 -3.03 -10.35 19.69
N GLY A 389 -3.19 -9.04 19.54
CA GLY A 389 -2.22 -8.18 18.86
C GLY A 389 -2.50 -8.01 17.36
N GLY A 390 -3.30 -8.90 16.76
CA GLY A 390 -3.81 -8.77 15.40
C GLY A 390 -2.73 -8.89 14.32
N ALA A 391 -1.86 -9.88 14.43
CA ALA A 391 -0.80 -10.12 13.46
C ALA A 391 -1.37 -10.57 12.10
N PHE A 392 -2.26 -11.56 12.13
CA PHE A 392 -2.89 -12.25 10.98
C PHE A 392 -1.91 -12.70 9.87
N ASN A 393 -0.62 -12.74 10.20
CA ASN A 393 0.49 -12.89 9.27
C ASN A 393 1.73 -13.34 10.06
N PRO A 394 2.31 -14.53 9.77
CA PRO A 394 3.51 -15.00 10.45
C PRO A 394 4.69 -14.01 10.37
N ALA A 395 4.87 -13.31 9.24
CA ALA A 395 5.94 -12.34 9.08
C ALA A 395 5.73 -11.11 9.98
N VAL A 396 4.49 -10.63 10.12
CA VAL A 396 4.13 -9.56 11.07
C VAL A 396 4.38 -9.99 12.51
N GLY A 397 4.16 -11.26 12.83
CA GLY A 397 4.51 -11.84 14.13
C GLY A 397 6.01 -11.74 14.48
N LEU A 398 6.90 -11.68 13.48
CA LEU A 398 8.35 -11.52 13.69
C LEU A 398 8.76 -10.09 14.09
N LEU A 399 7.90 -9.09 13.93
CA LEU A 399 8.21 -7.71 14.35
C LEU A 399 8.64 -7.64 15.82
N GLY A 400 7.95 -8.41 16.67
CA GLY A 400 8.22 -8.45 18.10
C GLY A 400 9.60 -8.97 18.48
N THR A 401 10.24 -9.79 17.63
CA THR A 401 11.57 -10.34 17.93
C THR A 401 12.67 -9.31 17.73
N VAL A 402 12.53 -8.44 16.73
CA VAL A 402 13.51 -7.38 16.45
C VAL A 402 13.29 -6.17 17.38
N ALA A 403 12.04 -5.86 17.69
CA ALA A 403 11.71 -4.79 18.63
C ALA A 403 12.32 -5.02 20.03
N ARG A 404 12.29 -6.27 20.53
CA ARG A 404 12.78 -6.62 21.88
C ARG A 404 14.31 -6.62 22.04
N GLY A 405 15.08 -6.57 20.95
CA GLY A 405 16.55 -6.58 21.01
C GLY A 405 17.15 -7.85 20.43
N PHE A 406 18.26 -7.70 19.73
CA PHE A 406 19.09 -8.81 19.25
C PHE A 406 20.08 -9.22 20.35
N PRO A 407 20.40 -10.52 20.53
CA PRO A 407 19.90 -11.68 19.80
C PRO A 407 18.47 -12.05 20.22
N PHE A 408 17.71 -12.60 19.28
CA PHE A 408 16.35 -13.12 19.45
C PHE A 408 16.09 -13.63 20.86
N GLU A 409 15.38 -12.88 21.70
CA GLU A 409 14.74 -13.50 22.87
C GLU A 409 13.66 -14.44 22.32
N ALA A 410 14.05 -15.71 22.24
CA ALA A 410 13.27 -16.77 21.66
C ALA A 410 11.96 -16.97 22.44
N ALA A 411 10.88 -17.14 21.67
CA ALA A 411 9.58 -17.66 22.11
C ALA A 411 8.89 -16.88 23.24
N SER A 412 8.44 -15.66 22.95
CA SER A 412 7.28 -15.14 23.66
C SER A 412 6.04 -15.98 23.28
N THR A 413 5.11 -16.15 24.22
CA THR A 413 3.79 -16.79 23.97
C THR A 413 3.08 -16.20 22.74
N SER A 414 3.30 -14.92 22.45
CA SER A 414 2.77 -14.23 21.27
C SER A 414 3.34 -14.80 19.97
N LEU A 415 4.66 -15.01 19.89
CA LEU A 415 5.27 -15.52 18.66
C LEU A 415 4.79 -16.94 18.33
N SER A 416 4.67 -17.82 19.32
CA SER A 416 4.16 -19.18 19.10
C SER A 416 2.69 -19.17 18.65
N VAL A 417 1.88 -18.26 19.17
CA VAL A 417 0.50 -18.03 18.69
C VAL A 417 0.51 -17.69 17.20
N TYR A 418 1.30 -16.71 16.75
CA TYR A 418 1.30 -16.28 15.34
C TYR A 418 1.85 -17.35 14.39
N LEU A 419 2.93 -18.04 14.78
CA LEU A 419 3.57 -19.08 13.97
C LEU A 419 2.77 -20.38 13.88
N THR A 420 1.75 -20.57 14.73
CA THR A 420 0.90 -21.77 14.69
C THR A 420 -0.51 -21.47 14.19
N ALA A 421 -1.16 -20.41 14.68
CA ALA A 421 -2.53 -20.06 14.31
C ALA A 421 -2.64 -19.62 12.84
N CYS A 422 -1.73 -18.75 12.38
CA CYS A 422 -1.81 -18.19 11.03
C CYS A 422 -1.58 -19.26 9.95
N PRO A 423 -0.54 -20.13 10.02
CA PRO A 423 -0.38 -21.21 9.04
C PRO A 423 -1.51 -22.24 9.08
N ALA A 424 -2.04 -22.56 10.26
CA ALA A 424 -3.21 -23.44 10.38
C ALA A 424 -4.43 -22.86 9.64
N ALA A 425 -4.68 -21.56 9.82
CA ALA A 425 -5.73 -20.86 9.10
C ALA A 425 -5.51 -20.83 7.58
N GLY A 426 -4.28 -20.59 7.13
CA GLY A 426 -3.93 -20.63 5.70
C GLY A 426 -4.18 -22.01 5.07
N LEU A 427 -3.80 -23.08 5.76
CA LEU A 427 -4.09 -24.46 5.36
C LEU A 427 -5.59 -24.71 5.26
N VAL A 428 -6.36 -24.32 6.29
CA VAL A 428 -7.82 -24.50 6.31
C VAL A 428 -8.48 -23.71 5.19
N ALA A 429 -8.12 -22.44 4.97
CA ALA A 429 -8.66 -21.62 3.88
C ALA A 429 -8.44 -22.26 2.51
N GLY A 430 -7.23 -22.78 2.25
CA GLY A 430 -6.91 -23.47 1.00
C GLY A 430 -7.69 -24.77 0.81
N LEU A 431 -7.93 -25.53 1.89
CA LEU A 431 -8.75 -26.76 1.85
C LEU A 431 -10.25 -26.46 1.68
N LEU A 432 -10.73 -25.36 2.24
CA LEU A 432 -12.13 -24.93 2.11
C LEU A 432 -12.43 -24.35 0.72
N PHE A 433 -11.44 -23.76 0.05
CA PHE A 433 -11.66 -23.06 -1.22
C PHE A 433 -12.43 -23.89 -2.27
N PRO A 434 -12.05 -25.14 -2.62
CA PRO A 434 -12.78 -25.93 -3.61
C PRO A 434 -14.24 -26.21 -3.21
N LEU A 435 -14.52 -26.35 -1.92
CA LEU A 435 -15.87 -26.60 -1.39
C LEU A 435 -16.77 -25.37 -1.53
N LEU A 436 -16.18 -24.17 -1.49
CA LEU A 436 -16.89 -22.90 -1.61
C LEU A 436 -17.08 -22.47 -3.08
N THR A 437 -16.30 -23.02 -4.00
CA THR A 437 -16.33 -22.68 -5.43
C THR A 437 -16.95 -23.76 -6.33
N ASN A 438 -17.47 -24.85 -5.74
CA ASN A 438 -18.10 -26.02 -6.37
C ASN A 438 -18.68 -25.77 -7.78
N GLY A 439 -18.05 -26.36 -8.80
CA GLY A 439 -18.61 -26.57 -10.15
C GLY A 439 -17.87 -25.90 -11.32
N GLY A 440 -17.13 -24.81 -11.09
CA GLY A 440 -16.56 -24.01 -12.20
C GLY A 440 -15.23 -24.49 -12.78
N GLU A 441 -14.44 -25.29 -12.05
CA GLU A 441 -13.08 -25.69 -12.48
C GLU A 441 -13.04 -27.06 -13.18
N HIS A 442 -14.13 -27.84 -13.13
CA HIS A 442 -14.23 -29.16 -13.78
C HIS A 442 -15.03 -29.16 -15.08
N ALA A 443 -15.56 -28.02 -15.54
CA ALA A 443 -16.13 -27.93 -16.87
C ALA A 443 -15.02 -28.20 -17.88
N SER A 444 -15.06 -29.35 -18.54
CA SER A 444 -14.10 -29.66 -19.60
C SER A 444 -14.15 -28.56 -20.68
N PRO A 445 -13.08 -28.31 -21.46
CA PRO A 445 -13.14 -27.36 -22.57
C PRO A 445 -14.37 -27.56 -23.48
N HIS A 446 -14.84 -28.80 -23.60
CA HIS A 446 -16.05 -29.18 -24.33
C HIS A 446 -17.37 -28.72 -23.67
N GLU A 447 -17.44 -28.61 -22.34
CA GLU A 447 -18.65 -28.12 -21.65
C GLU A 447 -18.73 -26.59 -21.67
N ALA A 448 -17.60 -25.89 -21.61
CA ALA A 448 -17.56 -24.44 -21.80
C ALA A 448 -17.98 -24.04 -23.22
N GLU A 449 -17.56 -24.80 -24.24
CA GLU A 449 -17.95 -24.59 -25.64
C GLU A 449 -19.42 -24.95 -25.88
N ARG A 450 -19.94 -26.04 -25.29
CA ARG A 450 -21.38 -26.37 -25.34
C ARG A 450 -22.25 -25.33 -24.64
N THR A 451 -21.81 -24.79 -23.52
CA THR A 451 -22.56 -23.73 -22.81
C THR A 451 -22.54 -22.44 -23.61
N ALA A 452 -21.45 -22.11 -24.29
CA ALA A 452 -21.37 -20.97 -25.19
C ALA A 452 -22.22 -21.14 -26.46
N LEU A 453 -22.27 -22.34 -27.04
CA LEU A 453 -23.12 -22.67 -28.19
C LEU A 453 -24.61 -22.61 -27.84
N ASN A 454 -25.02 -23.15 -26.68
CA ASN A 454 -26.41 -23.10 -26.23
C ASN A 454 -26.90 -21.65 -25.99
N VAL A 455 -26.01 -20.74 -25.55
CA VAL A 455 -26.34 -19.31 -25.37
C VAL A 455 -26.44 -18.56 -26.71
N ILE A 456 -25.82 -19.08 -27.77
CA ILE A 456 -25.93 -18.53 -29.14
C ILE A 456 -27.22 -19.02 -29.80
N ASP A 457 -27.58 -20.31 -29.65
CA ASP A 457 -28.84 -20.86 -30.17
C ASP A 457 -30.08 -20.20 -29.50
N ASP A 458 -30.08 -20.03 -28.17
CA ASP A 458 -31.18 -19.35 -27.45
C ASP A 458 -31.36 -17.88 -27.89
N LYS A 459 -30.29 -17.22 -28.36
CA LYS A 459 -30.37 -15.86 -28.91
C LYS A 459 -30.88 -15.83 -30.34
N GLN A 460 -30.62 -16.86 -31.14
CA GLN A 460 -31.16 -16.94 -32.50
C GLN A 460 -32.64 -17.34 -32.51
N GLU A 461 -33.10 -18.21 -31.60
CA GLU A 461 -34.52 -18.52 -31.46
C GLU A 461 -35.34 -17.35 -30.90
N GLY A 462 -34.78 -16.55 -29.97
CA GLY A 462 -35.43 -15.35 -29.45
C GLY A 462 -35.58 -14.20 -30.46
N ASP A 463 -34.65 -14.08 -31.40
CA ASP A 463 -34.71 -13.05 -32.46
C ASP A 463 -35.67 -13.42 -33.60
N GLU A 464 -35.97 -14.71 -33.82
CA GLU A 464 -36.98 -15.15 -34.80
C GLU A 464 -38.44 -14.98 -34.31
N GLU A 465 -38.70 -15.06 -32.99
CA GLU A 465 -40.04 -14.84 -32.43
C GLU A 465 -40.45 -13.35 -32.36
N LEU A 466 -39.48 -12.42 -32.37
CA LEU A 466 -39.74 -10.98 -32.38
C LEU A 466 -39.91 -10.38 -33.80
N GLY A 467 -39.82 -11.22 -34.83
CA GLY A 467 -39.89 -10.84 -36.25
C GLY A 467 -41.17 -11.27 -37.00
N ARG A 468 -42.22 -11.77 -36.32
CA ARG A 468 -43.50 -12.17 -36.95
C ARG A 468 -44.71 -11.37 -36.50
#